data_AF-A0A085ZV08-F1
#
_entry.id   AF-A0A085ZV08-F1
#
_cell.length_a   1.000
_cell.length_b   1.000
_cell.length_c   1.000
_cell.angle_alpha   90.00
_cell.angle_beta   90.00
_cell.angle_gamma   90.00
#
_symmetry.space_group_name_H-M   'P 1'
#
loop_
_entity.id
_entity.type
_entity.pdbx_description
1 polymer ?
#
loop_
_entity_poly.entity_id
_entity_poly.type
_entity_poly.pdbx_seq_one_letter_code
_entity_poly.pdbx_strand_id
1 'polypeptide(L)'
;MNIATQINRSNNFDFLMLFLALIISLYFEFYKYVSPVLLPLLILLIGVHKTRYISSIGSKTGDISYGVYIYAFIIQQTLMYYFGLGTIRLMLANIVITCIFAYGSWHLIEKRMLTYKNLIK
;
A
#
# COMPACT_ATOMS: atom_id res chain seq x y z
N MET A 1 -8.23 -18.24 -29.17
CA MET A 1 -7.85 -17.01 -28.43
C MET A 1 -8.11 -17.28 -26.95
N ASN A 2 -7.07 -17.32 -26.11
CA ASN A 2 -7.15 -17.84 -24.75
C ASN A 2 -7.99 -16.92 -23.83
N ILE A 3 -8.87 -17.48 -23.02
CA ILE A 3 -9.74 -16.75 -22.07
C ILE A 3 -8.90 -15.82 -21.16
N ALA A 4 -7.69 -16.25 -20.79
CA ALA A 4 -6.73 -15.45 -20.01
C ALA A 4 -6.25 -14.17 -20.74
N THR A 5 -6.11 -14.18 -22.07
CA THR A 5 -5.71 -12.98 -22.82
C THR A 5 -6.86 -12.01 -23.05
N GLN A 6 -8.11 -12.49 -23.00
CA GLN A 6 -9.31 -11.63 -23.08
C GLN A 6 -9.55 -10.88 -21.76
N ILE A 7 -9.41 -11.55 -20.61
CA ILE A 7 -9.54 -10.95 -19.27
C ILE A 7 -8.48 -9.85 -19.06
N ASN A 8 -7.23 -10.11 -19.44
CA ASN A 8 -6.15 -9.14 -19.28
C ASN A 8 -6.28 -7.91 -20.22
N ARG A 9 -6.98 -8.07 -21.36
CA ARG A 9 -7.22 -6.97 -22.31
C ARG A 9 -8.35 -6.05 -21.85
N SER A 10 -9.37 -6.56 -21.16
CA SER A 10 -10.45 -5.74 -20.57
C SER A 10 -9.90 -4.78 -19.52
N ASN A 11 -9.12 -5.31 -18.57
CA ASN A 11 -8.60 -4.53 -17.45
C ASN A 11 -7.77 -3.30 -17.88
N ASN A 12 -7.00 -3.40 -18.97
CA ASN A 12 -6.23 -2.28 -19.49
C ASN A 12 -7.12 -1.18 -20.08
N PHE A 13 -8.22 -1.55 -20.74
CA PHE A 13 -9.17 -0.59 -21.29
C PHE A 13 -9.97 0.09 -20.18
N ASP A 14 -10.43 -0.69 -19.20
CA ASP A 14 -11.14 -0.19 -18.01
C ASP A 14 -10.24 0.77 -17.20
N PHE A 15 -8.97 0.43 -17.03
CA PHE A 15 -7.98 1.30 -16.41
C PHE A 15 -7.80 2.61 -17.17
N LEU A 16 -7.62 2.55 -18.49
CA LEU A 16 -7.45 3.74 -19.32
C LEU A 16 -8.69 4.65 -19.26
N MET A 17 -9.88 4.07 -19.32
CA MET A 17 -11.16 4.79 -19.23
C MET A 17 -11.30 5.50 -17.89
N LEU A 18 -11.05 4.82 -16.77
CA LEU A 18 -11.12 5.41 -15.43
C LEU A 18 -10.05 6.48 -15.22
N PHE A 19 -8.85 6.27 -15.78
CA PHE A 19 -7.77 7.24 -15.73
C PHE A 19 -8.12 8.51 -16.52
N LEU A 20 -8.67 8.37 -17.72
CA LEU A 20 -9.18 9.49 -18.52
C LEU A 20 -10.30 10.24 -17.80
N ALA A 21 -11.25 9.52 -17.18
CA ALA A 21 -12.33 10.12 -16.39
C ALA A 21 -11.78 10.96 -15.22
N LEU A 22 -10.71 10.48 -14.56
CA LEU A 22 -10.02 11.23 -13.51
C LEU A 22 -9.39 12.52 -14.05
N ILE A 23 -8.71 12.46 -15.20
CA ILE A 23 -8.10 13.64 -15.83
C ILE A 23 -9.16 14.66 -16.28
N ILE A 24 -10.27 14.18 -16.86
CA ILE A 24 -11.40 15.04 -17.24
C ILE A 24 -12.00 15.73 -16.00
N SER A 25 -12.10 15.02 -14.87
CA SER A 25 -12.61 15.61 -13.63
C SER A 25 -11.74 16.75 -13.08
N LEU A 26 -10.44 16.79 -13.40
CA LEU A 26 -9.55 17.91 -13.07
C LEU A 26 -9.88 19.15 -13.91
N TYR A 27 -10.19 18.96 -15.20
CA TYR A 27 -10.54 20.07 -16.10
C TYR A 27 -11.87 20.74 -15.72
N PHE A 28 -12.87 19.96 -15.29
CA PHE A 28 -14.20 20.46 -14.92
C PHE A 28 -14.36 20.79 -13.42
N GLU A 29 -13.28 20.82 -12.63
CA GLU A 29 -13.27 21.09 -11.18
C GLU A 29 -14.11 20.15 -10.29
N PHE A 30 -14.61 19.03 -10.83
CA PHE A 30 -15.34 18.01 -10.05
C PHE A 30 -14.41 17.01 -9.32
N TYR A 31 -13.10 17.14 -9.47
CA TYR A 31 -12.09 16.22 -8.92
C TYR A 31 -12.29 15.90 -7.43
N LYS A 32 -12.66 16.89 -6.61
CA LYS A 32 -12.85 16.70 -5.16
C LYS A 32 -13.94 15.67 -4.84
N TYR A 33 -14.98 15.57 -5.66
CA TYR A 33 -16.10 14.65 -5.45
C TYR A 33 -15.86 13.29 -6.13
N VAL A 34 -15.15 13.29 -7.24
CA VAL A 34 -14.93 12.11 -8.08
C VAL A 34 -13.74 11.27 -7.58
N SER A 35 -12.67 11.94 -7.12
CA SER A 35 -11.43 11.28 -6.70
C SER A 35 -11.59 10.24 -5.58
N PRO A 36 -12.44 10.41 -4.54
CA PRO A 36 -12.60 9.39 -3.50
C PRO A 36 -13.16 8.06 -4.02
N VAL A 37 -13.83 8.08 -5.16
CA VAL A 37 -14.40 6.88 -5.79
C VAL A 37 -13.46 6.32 -6.86
N LEU A 38 -12.94 7.18 -7.75
CA LEU A 38 -12.10 6.72 -8.86
C LEU A 38 -10.70 6.28 -8.42
N LEU A 39 -10.08 6.94 -7.44
CA LEU A 39 -8.72 6.60 -7.02
C LEU A 39 -8.63 5.19 -6.42
N PRO A 40 -9.49 4.76 -5.47
CA PRO A 40 -9.45 3.39 -4.96
C PRO A 40 -9.64 2.35 -6.06
N LEU A 41 -10.52 2.59 -7.03
CA LEU A 41 -10.76 1.68 -8.17
C LEU A 41 -9.51 1.56 -9.06
N LEU A 42 -8.87 2.69 -9.39
CA LEU A 42 -7.62 2.70 -10.16
C LEU A 42 -6.49 1.97 -9.42
N ILE A 43 -6.35 2.23 -8.11
CA ILE A 43 -5.34 1.60 -7.27
C ILE A 43 -5.59 0.07 -7.19
N LEU A 44 -6.84 -0.36 -7.06
CA LEU A 44 -7.20 -1.77 -7.06
C LEU A 44 -6.89 -2.44 -8.41
N LEU A 45 -7.23 -1.80 -9.54
CA LEU A 45 -6.89 -2.32 -10.86
C LEU A 45 -5.38 -2.52 -11.03
N ILE A 46 -4.57 -1.55 -10.59
CA ILE A 46 -3.11 -1.68 -10.57
C ILE A 46 -2.68 -2.83 -9.63
N GLY A 47 -3.28 -2.93 -8.45
CA GLY A 47 -2.93 -3.95 -7.45
C GLY A 47 -3.26 -5.38 -7.86
N VAL A 48 -4.29 -5.59 -8.68
CA VAL A 48 -4.66 -6.90 -9.24
C VAL A 48 -3.64 -7.37 -10.28
N HIS A 49 -2.91 -6.44 -10.91
CA HIS A 49 -1.88 -6.79 -11.88
C HIS A 49 -0.65 -7.35 -11.15
N LYS A 50 -0.55 -8.68 -11.12
CA LYS A 50 0.61 -9.37 -10.55
C LYS A 50 1.85 -9.19 -11.44
N THR A 51 2.66 -8.18 -11.16
CA THR A 51 4.03 -8.11 -11.69
C THR A 51 4.92 -9.09 -10.92
N ARG A 52 5.58 -9.99 -11.64
CA ARG A 52 6.46 -11.05 -11.06
C ARG A 52 7.49 -10.49 -10.06
N TYR A 53 8.07 -9.32 -10.36
CA TYR A 53 9.09 -8.71 -9.51
C TYR A 53 8.53 -8.15 -8.20
N ILE A 54 7.37 -7.48 -8.26
CA ILE A 54 6.73 -6.85 -7.09
C ILE A 54 6.17 -7.92 -6.15
N SER A 55 5.51 -8.94 -6.72
CA SER A 55 4.95 -10.04 -5.93
C SER A 55 6.02 -10.90 -5.22
N SER A 56 7.25 -10.96 -5.76
CA SER A 56 8.36 -11.66 -5.11
C SER A 56 8.94 -10.91 -3.90
N ILE A 57 8.66 -9.62 -3.73
CA ILE A 57 9.17 -8.87 -2.57
C ILE A 57 8.37 -9.27 -1.34
N GLY A 58 7.04 -9.24 -1.43
CA GLY A 58 6.16 -9.63 -0.32
C GLY A 58 6.36 -11.07 0.15
N SER A 59 6.71 -11.99 -0.75
CA SER A 59 7.03 -13.38 -0.35
C SER A 59 8.33 -13.51 0.44
N LYS A 60 9.27 -12.58 0.28
CA LYS A 60 10.56 -12.58 0.99
C LYS A 60 10.51 -11.76 2.28
N THR A 61 9.83 -10.62 2.26
CA THR A 61 9.76 -9.71 3.42
C THR A 61 8.63 -10.06 4.38
N GLY A 62 7.64 -10.81 3.93
CA GLY A 62 6.42 -11.09 4.69
C GLY A 62 5.49 -9.89 4.78
N ASP A 63 4.48 -9.99 5.65
CA ASP A 63 3.45 -8.96 5.81
C ASP A 63 3.85 -7.92 6.86
N ILE A 64 4.64 -6.94 6.44
CA ILE A 64 5.05 -5.83 7.32
C ILE A 64 3.96 -4.76 7.47
N SER A 65 2.85 -4.85 6.73
CA SER A 65 1.84 -3.78 6.67
C SER A 65 1.21 -3.51 8.03
N TYR A 66 0.99 -4.57 8.81
CA TYR A 66 0.48 -4.49 10.18
C TYR A 66 1.46 -3.75 11.11
N GLY A 67 2.75 -4.09 11.03
CA GLY A 67 3.77 -3.38 11.79
C GLY A 67 3.86 -1.90 11.43
N VAL A 68 3.77 -1.56 10.14
CA VAL A 68 3.77 -0.16 9.69
C VAL A 68 2.59 0.60 10.30
N TYR A 69 1.40 0.00 10.34
CA TYR A 69 0.21 0.62 10.94
C TYR A 69 0.41 0.96 12.42
N ILE A 70 1.01 0.06 13.20
CA ILE A 70 1.26 0.27 14.63
C ILE A 70 2.35 1.31 14.87
N TYR A 71 3.49 1.19 14.18
CA TYR A 71 4.69 1.95 14.54
C TYR A 71 4.78 3.33 13.88
N ALA A 72 4.16 3.54 12.70
CA ALA A 72 4.32 4.76 11.92
C ALA A 72 4.03 6.04 12.72
N PHE A 73 2.93 6.05 13.47
CA PHE A 73 2.53 7.23 14.23
C PHE A 73 3.45 7.47 15.44
N ILE A 74 3.74 6.41 16.22
CA ILE A 74 4.54 6.52 17.43
C ILE A 74 5.96 6.98 17.09
N ILE A 75 6.57 6.43 16.04
CA ILE A 75 7.90 6.83 15.58
C ILE A 75 7.87 8.28 15.10
N GLN A 76 6.88 8.65 14.29
CA GLN A 76 6.76 10.03 13.80
C GLN A 76 6.64 11.05 14.95
N GLN A 77 5.81 10.76 15.96
CA GLN A 77 5.66 11.63 17.13
C GLN A 77 6.95 11.69 17.95
N THR A 78 7.63 10.56 18.13
CA THR A 78 8.92 10.50 18.83
C THR A 78 9.97 11.36 18.13
N LEU A 79 10.09 11.22 16.80
CA LEU A 79 11.04 12.00 16.01
C LEU A 79 10.70 13.51 16.05
N MET A 80 9.42 13.86 16.00
CA MET A 80 8.99 15.25 16.10
C MET A 80 9.30 15.82 17.48
N TYR A 81 8.99 15.08 18.56
CA TYR A 81 9.19 15.52 19.93
C TYR A 81 10.67 15.77 20.27
N TYR A 82 11.57 14.85 19.87
CA TYR A 82 12.99 14.96 20.23
C TYR A 82 13.81 15.81 19.27
N PHE A 83 13.48 15.83 17.98
CA PHE A 83 14.33 16.45 16.96
C PHE A 83 13.67 17.61 16.22
N GLY A 84 12.36 17.81 16.35
CA GLY A 84 11.64 18.90 15.67
C GLY A 84 11.85 18.91 14.15
N LEU A 85 11.91 17.73 13.53
CA LEU A 85 12.27 17.61 12.11
C LEU A 85 11.24 18.29 11.21
N GLY A 86 11.74 19.07 10.23
CA GLY A 86 10.89 19.58 9.15
C GLY A 86 10.30 18.45 8.29
N THR A 87 9.20 18.74 7.60
CA THR A 87 8.32 17.75 6.94
C THR A 87 9.05 16.67 6.13
N ILE A 88 9.96 17.06 5.22
CA ILE A 88 10.65 16.11 4.34
C ILE A 88 11.60 15.22 5.15
N ARG A 89 12.36 15.81 6.08
CA ARG A 89 13.30 15.06 6.93
C ARG A 89 12.56 14.09 7.85
N LEU A 90 11.44 14.54 8.43
CA LEU A 90 10.57 13.70 9.24
C LEU A 90 10.01 12.53 8.43
N MET A 91 9.48 12.80 7.23
CA MET A 91 8.89 11.77 6.36
C MET A 91 9.91 10.69 6.01
N LEU A 92 11.11 11.10 5.55
CA LEU A 92 12.16 10.15 5.17
C LEU A 92 12.65 9.34 6.38
N ALA A 93 12.92 9.99 7.52
CA ALA A 93 13.34 9.30 8.73
C ALA A 93 12.25 8.35 9.24
N ASN A 94 10.99 8.79 9.25
CA ASN A 94 9.86 8.00 9.72
C ASN A 94 9.65 6.75 8.86
N ILE A 95 9.67 6.88 7.52
CA ILE A 95 9.52 5.74 6.61
C ILE A 95 10.60 4.69 6.88
N VAL A 96 11.86 5.11 6.95
CA VAL A 96 12.99 4.19 7.15
C VAL A 96 12.88 3.48 8.50
N ILE A 97 12.68 4.22 9.59
CA ILE A 97 12.65 3.66 10.94
C ILE A 97 11.40 2.77 11.11
N THR A 98 10.25 3.21 10.62
CA THR A 98 9.00 2.42 10.69
C THR A 98 9.14 1.10 9.95
N CYS A 99 9.71 1.09 8.74
CA CYS A 99 9.93 -0.15 8.00
C CYS A 99 10.85 -1.13 8.75
N ILE A 100 11.89 -0.64 9.43
CA ILE A 100 12.79 -1.48 10.24
C ILE A 100 12.03 -2.14 11.40
N PHE A 101 11.26 -1.35 12.15
CA PHE A 101 10.47 -1.85 13.29
C PHE A 101 9.36 -2.80 12.83
N ALA A 102 8.67 -2.46 11.74
CA ALA A 102 7.63 -3.30 11.16
C ALA A 102 8.18 -4.64 10.67
N TYR A 103 9.34 -4.63 9.99
CA TYR A 103 10.03 -5.85 9.59
C TYR A 103 10.45 -6.71 10.79
N GLY A 104 11.00 -6.09 11.84
CA GLY A 104 11.33 -6.79 13.08
C GLY A 104 10.10 -7.42 13.74
N SER A 105 8.99 -6.68 13.84
CA SER A 105 7.73 -7.16 14.41
C SER A 105 7.17 -8.37 13.66
N TRP A 106 7.18 -8.34 12.33
CA TRP A 106 6.73 -9.49 11.53
C TRP A 106 7.54 -10.76 11.86
N HIS A 107 8.87 -10.66 11.87
CA HIS A 107 9.74 -11.82 12.03
C HIS A 107 9.83 -12.35 13.47
N LEU A 108 9.74 -11.46 14.46
CA LEU A 108 9.93 -11.80 15.87
C LEU A 108 8.62 -12.15 16.57
N ILE A 109 7.51 -11.54 16.17
CA ILE A 109 6.24 -11.61 16.89
C ILE A 109 5.17 -12.24 16.01
N GLU A 110 4.81 -11.57 14.91
CA GLU A 110 3.59 -11.88 14.16
C GLU A 110 3.66 -13.26 13.49
N LYS A 111 4.77 -13.55 12.80
CA LYS A 111 4.99 -14.86 12.16
C LYS A 111 4.92 -16.02 13.16
N ARG A 112 5.34 -15.81 14.41
CA ARG A 112 5.29 -16.84 15.47
C ARG A 112 3.89 -16.97 16.06
N MET A 113 3.15 -15.86 16.19
CA MET A 113 1.78 -15.89 16.67
C MET A 113 0.83 -16.57 15.68
N LEU A 114 1.05 -16.39 14.37
CA LEU A 114 0.22 -17.04 13.34
C LEU A 114 0.26 -18.57 13.40
N THR A 115 1.37 -19.18 13.83
CA THR A 115 1.44 -20.63 14.07
C THR A 115 0.47 -21.12 15.14
N TYR A 116 0.04 -20.24 16.03
CA TYR A 116 -0.87 -20.54 17.14
C TYR A 116 -2.32 -20.18 16.86
N LYS A 117 -2.64 -19.69 15.65
CA LYS A 117 -3.99 -19.24 15.28
C LYS A 117 -5.10 -20.29 15.51
N ASN A 118 -4.78 -21.57 15.35
CA ASN A 118 -5.75 -22.67 15.46
C ASN A 118 -5.68 -23.40 16.82
N LEU A 119 -4.95 -22.87 17.81
CA LEU A 119 -4.82 -23.53 19.12
C LEU A 119 -6.10 -23.49 19.96
N ILE A 120 -6.94 -22.47 19.76
CA ILE A 120 -8.21 -22.31 20.47
C ILE A 120 -9.31 -22.39 19.42
N LYS A 121 -10.18 -23.39 19.55
CA LYS A 121 -11.26 -23.70 18.63
C LYS A 121 -12.61 -23.38 19.27
#